data_AF-A0A538CFD2-F1
#
_entry.id   AF-A0A538CFD2-F1
#
_cell.length_a   1.000
_cell.length_b   1.000
_cell.length_c   1.000
_cell.angle_alpha   90.00
_cell.angle_beta   90.00
_cell.angle_gamma   90.00
#
_symmetry.space_group_name_H-M   'P 1'
#
loop_
_entity.id
_entity.type
_entity.pdbx_description
1 polymer ?
#
loop_
_entity_poly.entity_id
_entity_poly.type
_entity_poly.pdbx_seq_one_letter_code
_entity_poly.pdbx_strand_id
1 'polypeptide(L)' 'MTVVQELTALDNGVERAAERLLALQHPDGWWKGELESNATMIAEHLFLLHFLGLRDSE' A
#
# COMPACT_ATOMS: atom_id res chain seq x y z
N MET A 1 -42.14 -11.99 -7.82
CA MET A 1 -41.16 -12.48 -8.81
C MET A 1 -39.86 -11.76 -8.51
N THR A 2 -38.93 -12.42 -7.81
CA THR A 2 -37.66 -11.80 -7.42
C THR A 2 -36.74 -11.87 -8.63
N VAL A 3 -36.39 -10.72 -9.18
CA VAL A 3 -35.36 -10.64 -10.23
C VAL A 3 -34.03 -10.91 -9.52
N VAL A 4 -33.46 -12.09 -9.76
CA VAL A 4 -32.07 -12.36 -9.39
C VAL A 4 -31.24 -11.67 -10.47
N GLN A 5 -30.54 -10.59 -10.12
CA GLN A 5 -29.57 -10.01 -11.03
C GLN A 5 -28.40 -10.99 -11.17
N GLU A 6 -28.09 -11.41 -12.40
CA GLU A 6 -26.85 -12.12 -12.67
C GLU A 6 -25.66 -11.20 -12.38
N LEU A 7 -24.75 -11.65 -11.53
CA LEU A 7 -23.51 -10.95 -11.25
C LEU A 7 -22.61 -11.01 -12.47
N THR A 8 -22.24 -9.84 -12.98
CA THR A 8 -21.28 -9.71 -14.06
C THR A 8 -19.86 -10.04 -13.57
N ALA A 9 -18.92 -10.19 -14.48
CA ALA A 9 -17.50 -10.30 -14.12
C ALA A 9 -17.00 -9.06 -13.35
N LEU A 10 -17.57 -7.88 -13.61
CA LEU A 10 -17.24 -6.65 -12.90
C LEU A 10 -17.69 -6.70 -11.44
N ASP A 11 -18.92 -7.16 -11.20
CA ASP A 11 -19.47 -7.26 -9.84
C ASP A 11 -18.60 -8.20 -8.97
N ASN A 12 -18.24 -9.37 -9.53
CA ASN A 12 -17.33 -10.31 -8.88
C ASN A 12 -15.93 -9.69 -8.64
N GLY A 13 -15.45 -8.85 -9.55
CA GLY A 13 -14.17 -8.14 -9.39
C GLY A 13 -14.21 -7.13 -8.24
N VAL A 14 -15.29 -6.36 -8.14
CA VAL A 14 -15.50 -5.38 -7.06
C VAL A 14 -15.58 -6.06 -5.70
N GLU A 15 -16.34 -7.16 -5.59
CA GLU A 15 -16.48 -7.90 -4.33
C GLU A 15 -15.13 -8.43 -3.85
N ARG A 16 -14.38 -9.12 -4.71
CA ARG A 16 -13.05 -9.65 -4.37
C ARG A 16 -12.03 -8.55 -4.03
N ALA A 17 -12.09 -7.41 -4.71
CA ALA A 17 -11.23 -6.27 -4.41
C ALA A 17 -11.56 -5.66 -3.03
N ALA A 18 -12.85 -5.51 -2.72
CA ALA A 18 -13.31 -5.02 -1.42
C ALA A 18 -12.91 -5.95 -0.28
N GLU A 19 -13.12 -7.26 -0.44
CA GLU A 19 -12.67 -8.27 0.52
C GLU A 19 -11.16 -8.20 0.75
N ARG A 20 -10.38 -8.10 -0.33
CA ARG A 20 -8.93 -8.01 -0.24
C ARG A 20 -8.48 -6.74 0.48
N LEU A 21 -9.12 -5.61 0.20
CA LEU A 21 -8.81 -4.34 0.83
C LEU A 21 -9.15 -4.39 2.32
N LEU A 22 -10.31 -4.90 2.71
CA LEU A 22 -10.68 -5.09 4.11
C LEU A 22 -9.71 -6.03 4.85
N ALA A 23 -9.24 -7.09 4.19
CA ALA A 23 -8.23 -7.99 4.75
C ALA A 23 -6.84 -7.34 4.94
N LEU A 24 -6.57 -6.18 4.32
CA LEU A 24 -5.35 -5.38 4.53
C LEU A 24 -5.50 -4.33 5.64
N GLN A 25 -6.71 -4.11 6.15
CA GLN A 25 -6.94 -3.09 7.16
C GLN A 25 -6.22 -3.46 8.46
N HIS A 26 -5.55 -2.49 9.06
CA HIS A 26 -5.01 -2.61 10.41
C HIS A 26 -6.16 -2.80 11.42
N PRO A 27 -5.98 -3.53 12.53
CA PRO A 27 -7.01 -3.71 13.55
C PRO A 27 -7.62 -2.41 14.10
N ASP A 28 -6.86 -1.31 14.07
CA ASP A 28 -7.32 0.02 14.51
C ASP A 28 -8.11 0.79 13.42
N GLY A 29 -8.35 0.18 12.25
CA GLY A 29 -9.24 0.71 11.22
C GLY A 29 -8.59 1.48 10.07
N TRP A 30 -7.26 1.59 10.01
CA TRP A 30 -6.53 2.30 8.95
C TRP A 30 -5.84 1.37 7.95
N TRP A 31 -5.41 1.90 6.80
CA TRP A 31 -4.64 1.15 5.79
C TRP A 31 -3.22 1.69 5.66
N LYS A 32 -2.26 0.78 5.47
CA LYS A 32 -0.87 1.11 5.14
C LYS A 32 -0.56 0.67 3.73
N GLY A 33 0.01 1.58 2.95
CA GLY A 33 0.64 1.28 1.67
C GLY A 33 2.07 1.82 1.64
N GLU A 34 2.87 1.29 0.73
CA GLU A 34 4.13 1.92 0.37
C GLU A 34 3.85 3.23 -0.36
N LEU A 35 4.52 4.31 0.06
CA LEU A 35 4.47 5.59 -0.62
C LEU A 35 5.70 5.70 -1.51
N GLU A 36 5.56 5.27 -2.76
CA GLU A 36 6.62 5.41 -3.76
C GLU A 36 6.84 6.90 -4.09
N SER A 37 8.11 7.28 -4.16
CA SER A 37 8.57 8.63 -4.52
C SER A 37 9.70 8.54 -5.54
N ASN A 38 10.48 9.60 -5.69
CA ASN A 38 11.67 9.60 -6.53
C ASN A 38 12.90 9.07 -5.76
N ALA A 39 13.98 8.80 -6.51
CA ALA A 39 15.24 8.30 -5.95
C ALA A 39 15.99 9.33 -5.09
N THR A 40 15.63 10.61 -5.13
CA THR A 40 16.37 11.65 -4.38
C THR A 40 16.14 11.50 -2.89
N MET A 41 14.96 11.05 -2.45
CA MET A 41 14.70 10.75 -1.04
C MET A 41 15.72 9.80 -0.41
N ILE A 42 16.09 8.74 -1.13
CA ILE A 42 17.08 7.77 -0.67
C ILE A 42 18.49 8.38 -0.74
N ALA A 43 18.83 9.05 -1.83
CA ALA A 43 20.14 9.68 -1.99
C ALA A 43 20.42 10.75 -0.92
N GLU A 44 19.44 11.60 -0.62
CA GLU A 44 19.51 12.64 0.41
C GLU A 44 19.69 12.03 1.80
N HIS A 45 19.01 10.93 2.12
CA HIS A 45 19.19 10.22 3.38
C HIS A 45 20.62 9.67 3.53
N LEU A 46 21.18 9.08 2.46
CA LEU A 46 22.55 8.60 2.46
C LEU A 46 23.56 9.74 2.66
N PHE A 47 23.38 10.86 1.96
CA PHE A 47 24.25 12.02 2.13
C PHE A 47 24.15 12.62 3.53
N LEU A 48 22.95 12.66 4.12
CA LEU A 48 22.75 13.12 5.49
C LEU A 48 23.49 12.24 6.50
N LEU A 49 23.35 10.91 6.41
CA LEU A 49 24.05 9.97 7.31
C LEU A 49 25.57 10.09 7.18
N HIS A 50 26.08 10.22 5.95
CA HIS A 50 27.50 10.46 5.72
C HIS A 50 27.97 11.78 6.36
N PHE A 51 27.24 12.87 6.13
CA PHE A 51 27.56 14.18 6.68
C PHE A 51 27.58 14.18 8.23
N LEU A 52 26.66 13.46 8.86
CA LEU A 52 26.58 13.34 10.32
C LEU A 52 27.58 12.33 10.92
N GLY A 53 28.34 11.60 10.11
CA GLY A 53 29.23 10.53 10.59
C GLY A 53 28.48 9.32 11.16
N LEU A 54 27.20 9.15 10.78
CA LEU A 54 26.31 8.07 11.23
C LEU A 54 26.21 6.93 10.21
N ARG A 55 27.06 6.93 9.18
CA ARG A 55 27.09 5.83 8.23
C ARG A 55 27.64 4.58 8.91
N ASP A 56 26.92 3.46 8.78
CA ASP A 56 27.40 2.15 9.21
C ASP A 56 28.73 1.81 8.51
N SER A 57 29.66 1.21 9.26
CA SER A 57 30.84 0.56 8.67
C SER A 57 30.37 -0.70 7.95
N GLU A 58 30.66 -0.83 6.66
CA GLU A 58 30.55 -2.13 5.97
C GLU A 58 31.46 -3.18 6.63
#